data_AF-A0A920TFN0-F1
#
_entry.id   AF-A0A920TFN0-F1
#
_cell.length_a   1.000
_cell.length_b   1.000
_cell.length_c   1.000
_cell.angle_alpha   90.00
_cell.angle_beta   90.00
_cell.angle_gamma   90.00
#
_symmetry.space_group_name_H-M   'P 1'
#
loop_
_entity.id
_entity.type
_entity.pdbx_description
1 polymer ?
#
loop_
_entity_poly.entity_id
_entity_poly.type
_entity_poly.pdbx_seq_one_letter_code
_entity_poly.pdbx_strand_id
1 'polypeptide(L)'
;MPAENAAVEHGIPAAEWTWSNIETMRHQLKSMGFSYDWTREIATCSPDYYRQEQAMFVELLARDLAYKKETWVNWDPVDETVLANEQVIDGRGWRSGALIERRLFHNGCFELLHTPKTF
;
A
#
# COMPACT_ATOMS: atom_id res chain seq x y z
N MET A 1 3.05 4.20 0.38
CA MET A 1 4.01 5.33 0.30
C MET A 1 4.17 6.19 1.58
N PRO A 2 3.61 5.91 2.77
CA PRO A 2 3.93 6.72 3.97
C PRO A 2 5.39 6.57 4.44
N ALA A 3 5.87 5.34 4.60
CA ALA A 3 7.20 5.06 5.16
C ALA A 3 8.35 5.39 4.20
N GLU A 4 8.12 5.23 2.90
CA GLU A 4 9.13 5.44 1.84
C GLU A 4 9.46 6.93 1.68
N ASN A 5 8.46 7.81 1.54
CA ASN A 5 8.72 9.25 1.40
C ASN A 5 9.41 9.82 2.65
N ALA A 6 9.01 9.36 3.85
CA ALA A 6 9.65 9.80 5.09
C ALA A 6 11.12 9.35 5.16
N ALA A 7 11.43 8.12 4.71
CA ALA A 7 12.81 7.64 4.66
C ALA A 7 13.68 8.44 3.68
N VAL A 8 13.12 8.82 2.52
CA VAL A 8 13.80 9.67 1.53
C VAL A 8 14.07 11.07 2.07
N GLU A 9 13.12 11.69 2.77
CA GLU A 9 13.30 13.00 3.42
C GLU A 9 14.39 12.99 4.50
N HIS A 10 14.55 11.86 5.21
CA HIS A 10 15.55 11.70 6.26
C HIS A 10 16.89 11.12 5.78
N GLY A 11 17.00 10.70 4.52
CA GLY A 11 18.23 10.13 3.95
C GLY A 11 18.65 8.77 4.53
N ILE A 12 17.70 8.02 5.10
CA ILE A 12 17.93 6.72 5.77
C ILE A 12 17.28 5.61 4.94
N PRO A 13 17.84 4.39 4.88
CA PRO A 13 17.17 3.25 4.23
C PRO A 13 15.75 3.03 4.76
N ALA A 14 14.77 2.86 3.87
CA ALA A 14 13.35 2.73 4.24
C ALA A 14 13.07 1.58 5.21
N ALA A 15 13.83 0.48 5.12
CA ALA A 15 13.73 -0.62 6.07
C ALA A 15 14.14 -0.19 7.48
N GLU A 16 15.31 0.46 7.63
CA GLU A 16 15.82 0.94 8.91
C GLU A 16 14.89 1.97 9.54
N TRP A 17 14.42 2.94 8.74
CA TRP A 17 13.43 3.94 9.16
C TRP A 17 12.14 3.28 9.68
N THR A 18 11.63 2.29 8.95
CA THR A 18 10.40 1.58 9.32
C THR A 18 10.56 0.84 10.64
N TRP A 19 11.65 0.09 10.81
CA TRP A 19 11.90 -0.66 12.06
C TRP A 19 12.11 0.25 13.26
N SER A 20 12.85 1.36 13.10
CA SER A 20 13.04 2.36 14.15
C SER A 20 11.72 3.01 14.58
N ASN A 21 10.84 3.30 13.62
CA ASN A 21 9.52 3.87 13.91
C ASN A 21 8.61 2.88 14.63
N ILE A 22 8.62 1.61 14.22
CA ILE A 22 7.88 0.53 14.89
C ILE A 22 8.31 0.43 16.36
N GLU A 23 9.62 0.42 16.63
CA GLU A 23 10.14 0.35 18.00
C GLU A 23 9.74 1.58 18.83
N THR A 24 9.85 2.77 18.26
CA THR A 24 9.46 4.02 18.92
C THR A 24 7.97 4.01 19.28
N MET A 25 7.10 3.68 18.32
CA MET A 25 5.66 3.59 18.55
C MET A 25 5.30 2.50 19.57
N ARG A 26 6.01 1.36 19.54
CA ARG A 26 5.85 0.28 20.54
C ARG A 26 6.13 0.79 21.96
N HIS A 27 7.23 1.51 22.15
CA HIS A 27 7.56 2.10 23.46
C HIS A 27 6.52 3.12 23.91
N GLN A 28 6.05 3.98 23.01
CA GLN A 28 5.00 4.96 23.32
C GLN A 28 3.70 4.27 23.76
N LEU A 29 3.22 3.27 23.01
CA LEU A 29 2.00 2.53 23.34
C LEU A 29 2.11 1.80 24.69
N LYS A 30 3.26 1.19 24.99
CA LYS A 30 3.52 0.57 26.29
C LYS A 30 3.51 1.59 27.43
N SER A 31 4.10 2.76 27.23
CA SER A 31 4.14 3.83 28.23
C SER A 31 2.77 4.42 28.55
N MET A 32 1.85 4.43 27.57
CA MET A 32 0.46 4.85 27.75
C MET A 32 -0.42 3.81 28.47
N GLY A 33 0.12 2.63 28.78
CA GLY A 33 -0.61 1.58 29.49
C GLY A 33 -1.50 0.70 28.61
N PHE A 34 -1.33 0.74 27.27
CA PHE A 34 -2.07 -0.16 26.39
C PHE A 34 -1.56 -1.59 26.54
N SER A 35 -2.48 -2.49 26.93
CA SER A 35 -2.22 -3.90 27.19
C SER A 35 -2.52 -4.75 25.94
N TYR A 36 -1.80 -4.46 24.85
CA TYR A 36 -1.84 -5.30 23.65
C TYR A 36 -1.13 -6.65 23.87
N ASP A 37 -1.62 -7.69 23.22
CA ASP A 37 -0.90 -8.95 23.10
C ASP A 37 0.21 -8.80 22.05
N TRP A 38 1.39 -8.38 22.52
CA TRP A 38 2.58 -8.19 21.69
C TRP A 38 3.08 -9.49 21.04
N THR A 39 2.61 -10.66 21.46
CA THR A 39 2.95 -11.93 20.78
C THR A 39 2.28 -12.05 19.40
N ARG A 40 1.28 -11.21 19.12
CA ARG A 40 0.56 -11.13 17.85
C ARG A 40 0.94 -9.90 17.02
N GLU A 41 2.03 -9.24 17.37
CA GLU A 41 2.53 -8.10 16.60
C GLU A 41 2.95 -8.55 15.19
N ILE A 42 2.48 -7.84 14.17
CA ILE A 42 2.83 -8.07 12.78
C ILE A 42 3.40 -6.80 12.15
N ALA A 43 4.37 -6.96 11.26
CA ALA A 43 4.88 -5.89 10.41
C ALA A 43 4.64 -6.30 8.95
N THR A 44 3.87 -5.50 8.20
CA THR A 44 3.50 -5.83 6.82
C THR A 44 4.70 -5.86 5.86
N CYS A 45 5.78 -5.17 6.22
CA CYS A 45 7.06 -5.22 5.51
C CYS A 45 7.92 -6.44 5.85
N SER A 46 7.53 -7.28 6.82
CA SER A 46 8.28 -8.48 7.21
C SER A 46 8.18 -9.58 6.13
N PRO A 47 9.27 -10.31 5.85
CA PRO A 47 9.26 -11.48 4.97
C PRO A 47 8.23 -12.54 5.33
N ASP A 48 7.96 -12.72 6.63
CA ASP A 48 6.98 -13.71 7.08
C ASP A 48 5.54 -13.29 6.73
N TYR A 49 5.30 -11.99 6.58
CA TYR A 49 4.01 -11.43 6.22
C TYR A 49 3.82 -11.35 4.70
N TYR A 50 4.70 -10.65 3.98
CA TYR A 50 4.50 -10.44 2.53
C TYR A 50 4.57 -11.74 1.72
N ARG A 51 5.20 -12.81 2.24
CA ARG A 51 5.17 -14.13 1.58
C ARG A 51 3.74 -14.68 1.50
N GLN A 52 2.92 -14.44 2.52
CA GLN A 52 1.52 -14.84 2.51
C GLN A 52 0.72 -14.02 1.51
N GLU A 53 0.97 -12.72 1.42
CA GLU A 53 0.38 -11.84 0.41
C GLU A 53 0.75 -12.28 -1.01
N GLN A 54 2.03 -12.61 -1.25
CA GLN A 54 2.51 -13.14 -2.53
C GLN A 54 1.81 -14.46 -2.88
N ALA A 55 1.69 -15.38 -1.93
CA ALA A 55 0.99 -16.65 -2.14
C ALA A 55 -0.50 -16.44 -2.49
N MET A 56 -1.18 -15.56 -1.75
CA MET A 56 -2.55 -15.17 -2.03
C MET A 56 -2.69 -14.56 -3.44
N PHE A 57 -1.78 -13.68 -3.83
CA PHE A 57 -1.81 -13.05 -5.15
C PHE A 57 -1.60 -14.07 -6.28
N VAL A 58 -0.69 -15.03 -6.11
CA VAL A 58 -0.48 -16.13 -7.07
C VAL A 58 -1.72 -17.01 -7.18
N GLU A 59 -2.43 -17.26 -6.08
CA GLU A 59 -3.70 -17.99 -6.11
C GLU A 59 -4.81 -17.21 -6.84
N LEU A 60 -4.88 -15.89 -6.64
CA LEU A 60 -5.80 -15.02 -7.39
C LEU A 60 -5.50 -15.04 -8.89
N LEU A 61 -4.22 -15.01 -9.26
CA LEU A 61 -3.80 -15.17 -10.66
C LEU A 61 -4.20 -16.53 -11.23
N ALA A 62 -3.96 -17.61 -10.49
CA ALA A 62 -4.30 -18.97 -10.92
C ALA A 62 -5.81 -19.21 -11.07
N ARG A 63 -6.64 -18.39 -10.43
CA ARG A 63 -8.11 -18.43 -10.50
C ARG A 63 -8.70 -17.41 -11.47
N ASP A 64 -7.87 -16.74 -12.28
CA ASP A 64 -8.27 -15.66 -13.19
C ASP A 64 -8.98 -14.48 -12.48
N LEU A 65 -8.76 -14.33 -11.18
CA LEU A 65 -9.33 -13.24 -10.37
C LEU A 65 -8.46 -11.98 -10.39
N ALA A 66 -7.17 -12.12 -10.71
CA ALA A 66 -6.25 -11.03 -10.96
C ALA A 66 -5.68 -11.20 -12.37
N TYR A 67 -5.72 -10.14 -13.19
CA TYR A 67 -5.20 -10.21 -14.56
C TYR A 67 -4.63 -8.88 -15.01
N LYS A 68 -3.65 -8.92 -15.93
CA LYS A 68 -3.07 -7.71 -16.51
C LYS A 68 -3.96 -7.19 -17.63
N LYS A 69 -4.27 -5.91 -17.60
CA LYS A 69 -5.04 -5.24 -18.63
C LYS A 69 -4.51 -3.85 -18.89
N GLU A 70 -4.52 -3.44 -20.16
CA GLU A 70 -4.31 -2.04 -20.52
C GLU A 70 -5.54 -1.24 -20.13
N THR A 71 -5.36 -0.27 -19.24
CA THR A 71 -6.48 0.50 -18.72
C THR A 71 -6.07 1.95 -18.47
N TRP A 72 -7.07 2.82 -18.45
CA TRP A 72 -6.88 4.21 -18.09
C TRP A 72 -6.80 4.32 -16.57
N VAL A 73 -5.63 4.69 -16.07
CA VAL A 73 -5.38 4.78 -14.64
C VAL A 73 -5.35 6.24 -14.18
N ASN A 74 -5.67 6.45 -12.91
CA ASN A 74 -5.50 7.72 -12.24
C ASN A 74 -4.01 7.86 -11.90
N TRP A 75 -3.38 8.93 -12.36
CA TRP A 75 -1.96 9.21 -12.13
C TRP A 75 -1.81 10.45 -11.25
N ASP A 76 -1.04 10.32 -10.19
CA ASP A 76 -0.63 11.45 -9.36
C ASP A 76 0.73 11.98 -9.88
N PRO A 77 0.78 13.22 -10.40
CA PRO A 77 2.02 13.79 -10.94
C PRO A 77 3.04 14.18 -9.87
N VAL A 78 2.64 14.28 -8.60
CA VAL A 78 3.52 14.66 -7.49
C VAL A 78 4.13 13.42 -6.83
N ASP A 79 3.30 12.43 -6.54
CA ASP A 79 3.75 11.15 -5.96
C ASP A 79 4.32 10.19 -7.03
N GLU A 80 4.25 10.57 -8.32
CA GLU A 80 4.70 9.79 -9.48
C GLU A 80 4.22 8.32 -9.45
N THR A 81 2.95 8.12 -9.12
CA THR A 81 2.37 6.78 -8.97
C THR A 81 0.97 6.67 -9.52
N VAL A 82 0.57 5.43 -9.78
CA VAL A 82 -0.81 5.07 -10.12
C VAL A 82 -1.64 4.99 -8.83
N LEU A 83 -2.78 5.66 -8.83
CA LEU A 83 -3.75 5.62 -7.73
C LEU A 83 -4.96 4.76 -8.08
N ALA A 84 -5.43 3.99 -7.09
CA ALA A 84 -6.74 3.35 -7.15
C ALA A 84 -7.86 4.41 -7.09
N ASN A 85 -9.08 4.05 -7.51
CA ASN A 85 -10.22 4.98 -7.50
C ASN A 85 -10.52 5.50 -6.09
N GLU A 86 -10.34 4.66 -5.07
CA GLU A 86 -10.56 4.98 -3.66
C GLU A 86 -9.53 5.99 -3.11
N GLN A 87 -8.41 6.19 -3.79
CA GLN A 87 -7.37 7.15 -3.40
C GLN A 87 -7.53 8.52 -4.08
N VAL A 88 -8.62 8.71 -4.83
CA VAL A 88 -8.97 9.98 -5.47
C VAL A 88 -10.14 10.61 -4.73
N ILE A 89 -9.91 11.79 -4.15
CA ILE A 89 -10.93 12.56 -3.41
C ILE A 89 -11.13 13.87 -4.17
N ASP A 90 -12.35 14.12 -4.63
CA ASP A 90 -12.72 15.32 -5.41
C ASP A 90 -11.81 15.60 -6.62
N GLY A 91 -11.37 14.53 -7.31
CA GLY A 91 -10.49 14.63 -8.48
C GLY A 91 -9.02 14.92 -8.15
N ARG A 92 -8.65 14.81 -6.86
CA ARG A 92 -7.29 15.04 -6.35
C ARG A 92 -6.73 13.80 -5.67
N GLY A 93 -5.42 13.65 -5.68
CA GLY A 93 -4.75 12.60 -4.92
C GLY A 93 -4.99 12.80 -3.43
N TRP A 94 -5.43 11.76 -2.73
CA TRP A 94 -5.77 11.82 -1.30
C TRP A 94 -4.62 12.30 -0.40
N ARG A 95 -3.38 12.17 -0.85
CA ARG A 95 -2.16 12.53 -0.11
C ARG A 95 -1.52 13.82 -0.61
N SER A 96 -1.27 13.92 -1.91
CA SER A 96 -0.60 15.06 -2.52
C SER A 96 -1.52 16.28 -2.66
N GLY A 97 -2.84 16.08 -2.72
CA GLY A 97 -3.81 17.11 -3.11
C GLY A 97 -3.68 17.57 -4.56
N ALA A 98 -2.81 16.95 -5.36
CA ALA A 98 -2.56 17.29 -6.75
C ALA A 98 -3.75 16.90 -7.62
N LEU A 99 -3.97 17.63 -8.70
CA LEU A 99 -4.98 17.27 -9.70
C LEU A 99 -4.55 15.99 -10.42
N ILE A 100 -5.45 15.02 -10.47
CA ILE A 100 -5.18 13.73 -11.08
C ILE A 100 -5.18 13.83 -12.60
N GLU A 101 -4.19 13.19 -13.21
CA GLU A 101 -4.11 13.00 -14.66
C GLU A 101 -4.62 11.60 -15.03
N ARG A 102 -5.25 11.45 -16.20
CA ARG A 102 -5.54 10.12 -16.76
C ARG A 102 -4.43 9.74 -17.71
N ARG A 103 -3.75 8.63 -17.42
CA ARG A 103 -2.71 8.07 -18.31
C ARG A 103 -3.12 6.67 -18.74
N LEU A 104 -2.83 6.34 -19.99
CA LEU A 104 -3.00 4.98 -20.50
C LEU A 104 -1.77 4.18 -20.10
N PHE A 105 -1.97 3.14 -19.31
CA PHE A 105 -0.87 2.31 -18.83
C PHE A 105 -0.89 0.98 -19.57
N HIS A 106 0.04 0.81 -20.51
CA HIS A 106 0.11 -0.41 -21.34
C HIS A 106 0.74 -1.60 -20.59
N ASN A 107 1.56 -1.36 -19.56
CA ASN A 107 2.39 -2.40 -18.93
C ASN A 107 1.99 -2.71 -17.48
N GLY A 108 0.79 -3.26 -17.28
CA GLY A 108 0.54 -4.13 -16.11
C GLY A 108 -0.13 -3.47 -14.91
N CYS A 109 -1.30 -2.86 -15.10
CA CYS A 109 -2.25 -2.76 -14.01
C CYS A 109 -2.91 -4.14 -13.82
N PHE A 110 -2.95 -4.63 -12.56
CA PHE A 110 -3.74 -5.81 -12.23
C PHE A 110 -5.15 -5.37 -11.86
N GLU A 111 -6.12 -5.70 -12.70
CA GLU A 111 -7.53 -5.56 -12.34
C GLU A 111 -7.94 -6.80 -11.55
N LEU A 112 -8.55 -6.58 -10.38
CA LEU A 112 -9.24 -7.63 -9.66
C LEU A 112 -10.68 -7.72 -10.18
N LEU A 113 -11.13 -8.94 -10.51
CA LEU A 113 -12.54 -9.14 -10.84
C LEU A 113 -13.39 -8.72 -9.65
N HIS A 114 -14.25 -7.72 -9.87
CA HIS A 114 -15.27 -7.34 -8.90
C HIS A 114 -16.21 -8.52 -8.75
N THR A 115 -16.14 -9.25 -7.64
CA THR A 115 -17.28 -10.07 -7.24
C THR A 115 -18.43 -9.10 -7.07
N PRO A 116 -19.52 -9.19 -7.88
CA PRO A 116 -20.67 -8.36 -7.64
C PRO A 116 -21.09 -8.58 -6.18
N LYS A 117 -21.48 -7.51 -5.49
CA LYS A 117 -22.17 -7.60 -4.21
C LYS A 117 -23.50 -8.32 -4.42
N THR A 118 -23.47 -9.65 -4.56
CA THR A 118 -24.64 -10.51 -4.37
C THR A 118 -24.83 -10.63 -2.87
N PHE A 119 -25.69 -9.75 -2.34
CA PHE A 119 -26.48 -10.05 -1.15
C PHE A 119 -27.63 -10.98 -1.53
#